data_AF-A0A522DK17-F1
#
_entry.id   AF-A0A522DK17-F1
#
_cell.length_a   1.000
_cell.length_b   1.000
_cell.length_c   1.000
_cell.angle_alpha   90.00
_cell.angle_beta   90.00
_cell.angle_gamma   90.00
#
_symmetry.space_group_name_H-M   'P 1'
#
loop_
_entity.id
_entity.type
_entity.pdbx_description
1 polymer ?
#
loop_
_entity_poly.entity_id
_entity_poly.type
_entity_poly.pdbx_seq_one_letter_code
_entity_poly.pdbx_strand_id
1 'polypeptide(L)'
;MARKTVRIDYPKVAAAHKRKLAALGFGEQPKQPHYEQKSGLPMAGPATRTPTAKRSIAKLFVLNRKHDHTGTSGTGIVAEGVRFSNGKVALHWLSHLGAVNVYDSMDVCEVLHGHDGNTVVEWKDEK
;
A
#
# COMPACT_ATOMS: atom_id res chain seq x y z
N MET A 1 20.82 -11.56 31.92
CA MET A 1 21.14 -11.56 30.48
C MET A 1 20.76 -10.21 29.91
N ALA A 2 21.73 -9.34 29.58
CA ALA A 2 21.46 -7.98 29.10
C ALA A 2 21.05 -8.01 27.61
N ARG A 3 19.90 -7.42 27.28
CA ARG A 3 19.44 -7.26 25.89
C ARG A 3 20.37 -6.27 25.17
N LYS A 4 21.08 -6.72 24.13
CA LYS A 4 21.85 -5.86 23.23
C LYS A 4 20.87 -5.07 22.36
N THR A 5 20.68 -3.80 22.66
CA THR A 5 19.97 -2.87 21.78
C THR A 5 20.87 -2.56 20.58
N VAL A 6 20.56 -3.13 19.41
CA VAL A 6 21.22 -2.76 18.16
C VAL A 6 20.69 -1.39 17.74
N ARG A 7 21.46 -0.34 17.97
CA ARG A 7 21.17 0.99 17.42
C ARG A 7 21.58 1.02 15.96
N ILE A 8 20.60 1.16 15.06
CA ILE A 8 20.84 1.32 13.63
C ILE A 8 21.13 2.80 13.37
N ASP A 9 22.37 3.09 12.95
CA ASP A 9 22.84 4.42 12.56
C ASP A 9 22.30 4.77 11.16
N TYR A 10 21.09 5.32 11.11
CA TYR A 10 20.33 5.63 9.90
C TYR A 10 21.10 6.41 8.81
N PRO A 11 21.92 7.43 9.14
CA PRO A 11 22.78 8.10 8.17
C PRO A 11 23.71 7.16 7.41
N LYS A 12 24.25 6.13 8.09
CA LYS A 12 25.15 5.14 7.46
C LYS A 12 24.40 4.15 6.58
N VAL A 13 23.19 3.75 6.97
CA VAL A 13 22.36 2.83 6.16
C VAL A 13 21.87 3.51 4.88
N ALA A 14 21.46 4.78 4.95
CA ALA A 14 21.06 5.56 3.78
C ALA A 14 22.21 5.78 2.79
N ALA A 15 23.42 6.04 3.31
CA ALA A 15 24.62 6.19 2.47
C ALA A 15 25.04 4.87 1.80
N ALA A 16 24.96 3.75 2.53
CA ALA A 16 25.24 2.42 1.99
C ALA A 16 24.21 2.01 0.92
N HIS A 17 22.93 2.35 1.13
CA HIS A 17 21.86 2.10 0.17
C HIS A 17 22.05 2.91 -1.12
N LYS A 18 22.40 4.21 -1.02
CA LYS A 18 22.73 5.05 -2.19
C LYS A 18 23.92 4.50 -2.98
N ARG A 19 24.98 4.04 -2.31
CA ARG A 19 26.16 3.46 -2.97
C ARG A 19 25.86 2.13 -3.66
N LYS A 20 24.99 1.29 -3.06
CA LYS A 20 24.58 0.00 -3.65
C LYS A 20 23.63 0.18 -4.84
N LEU A 21 22.73 1.16 -4.80
CA LEU A 21 21.85 1.49 -5.93
C LEU A 21 22.63 2.05 -7.12
N ALA A 22 23.62 2.92 -6.89
CA ALA A 22 24.49 3.45 -7.94
C ALA A 22 25.34 2.35 -8.61
N ALA A 23 25.91 1.43 -7.82
CA ALA A 23 26.71 0.31 -8.33
C ALA A 23 25.90 -0.74 -9.12
N LEU A 24 24.58 -0.79 -8.92
CA LEU A 24 23.64 -1.65 -9.63
C LEU A 24 22.97 -0.95 -10.83
N GLY A 25 23.41 0.27 -11.18
CA GLY A 25 22.88 1.01 -12.33
C GLY A 25 21.53 1.71 -12.08
N PHE A 26 21.01 1.74 -10.84
CA PHE A 26 19.78 2.47 -10.47
C PHE A 26 20.06 3.96 -10.21
N GLY A 27 20.79 4.62 -11.12
CA GLY A 27 21.22 6.01 -11.00
C GLY A 27 20.30 7.05 -11.64
N GLU A 28 19.44 6.63 -12.57
CA GLU A 28 18.41 7.48 -13.16
C GLU A 28 17.06 6.83 -12.92
N GLN A 29 16.15 7.58 -12.27
CA GLN A 29 14.75 7.24 -12.43
C GLN A 29 14.43 7.32 -13.92
N PRO A 30 13.83 6.29 -14.53
CA PRO A 30 13.33 6.44 -15.89
C PRO A 30 12.41 7.65 -15.88
N LYS A 31 12.73 8.66 -16.70
CA LYS A 31 11.86 9.81 -16.89
C LYS A 31 10.48 9.25 -17.16
N GLN A 32 9.49 9.67 -16.36
CA GLN A 32 8.11 9.26 -16.60
C GLN A 32 7.84 9.48 -18.09
N PRO A 33 7.25 8.50 -18.80
CA PRO A 33 6.90 8.72 -20.18
C PRO A 33 6.03 9.96 -20.21
N HIS A 34 6.53 11.03 -20.83
CA HIS A 34 5.71 12.18 -21.10
C HIS A 34 4.59 11.66 -22.00
N TYR A 35 3.38 11.62 -21.48
CA TYR A 35 2.24 11.27 -22.29
C TYR A 35 1.98 12.48 -23.18
N GLU A 36 2.50 12.44 -24.41
CA GLU A 36 2.18 13.45 -25.40
C GLU A 36 0.69 13.36 -25.68
N GLN A 37 -0.05 14.32 -25.13
CA GLN A 37 -1.49 14.41 -25.30
C GLN A 37 -1.73 14.81 -26.75
N LYS A 38 -1.87 13.81 -27.63
CA LYS A 38 -2.19 14.03 -29.05
C LYS A 38 -3.51 14.79 -29.13
N SER A 39 -3.42 16.10 -29.34
CA SER A 39 -4.54 16.99 -29.60
C SER A 39 -5.09 16.71 -31.00
N GLY A 40 -5.87 15.63 -31.13
CA GLY A 40 -6.40 15.25 -32.44
C GLY A 40 -7.46 14.14 -32.45
N LEU A 41 -7.86 13.59 -31.30
CA LEU A 41 -9.09 12.80 -31.28
C LEU A 41 -10.27 13.78 -31.49
N PRO A 42 -11.23 13.47 -32.38
CA PRO A 42 -12.42 14.32 -32.51
C PRO A 42 -13.00 14.46 -31.11
N MET A 43 -13.19 15.71 -30.68
CA MET A 43 -13.87 16.01 -29.43
C MET A 43 -15.28 15.44 -29.55
N ALA A 44 -15.44 14.19 -29.13
CA ALA A 44 -16.75 13.62 -28.91
C ALA A 44 -17.46 14.61 -28.00
N GLY A 45 -18.56 15.19 -28.48
CA GLY A 45 -19.44 16.06 -27.69
C GLY A 45 -19.75 15.38 -26.35
N PRO A 46 -20.18 16.14 -25.32
CA PRO A 46 -20.16 15.68 -23.94
C PRO A 46 -20.97 14.40 -23.82
N ALA A 47 -20.29 13.25 -23.91
CA ALA A 47 -20.87 11.98 -23.57
C ALA A 47 -21.17 12.15 -22.09
N THR A 48 -22.45 12.23 -21.76
CA THR A 48 -22.92 12.11 -20.39
C THR A 48 -22.55 10.70 -19.94
N ARG A 49 -21.29 10.53 -19.56
CA ARG A 49 -20.73 9.28 -19.04
C ARG A 49 -21.21 9.16 -17.61
N THR A 50 -22.51 8.93 -17.44
CA THR A 50 -23.07 8.63 -16.13
C THR A 50 -22.36 7.37 -15.62
N PRO A 51 -21.74 7.40 -14.43
CA PRO A 51 -21.19 6.21 -13.84
C PRO A 51 -22.25 5.10 -13.80
N THR A 52 -21.88 3.87 -14.16
CA THR A 52 -22.82 2.73 -14.12
C THR A 52 -23.32 2.48 -12.69
N ALA A 53 -22.53 2.84 -11.68
CA ALA A 53 -22.91 2.78 -10.29
C ALA A 53 -23.57 4.09 -9.83
N LYS A 54 -24.79 4.00 -9.29
CA LYS A 54 -25.53 5.15 -8.73
C LYS A 54 -25.03 5.58 -7.33
N ARG A 55 -24.31 4.71 -6.62
CA ARG A 55 -23.75 4.94 -5.27
C ARG A 55 -22.43 4.17 -5.12
N SER A 56 -21.52 4.71 -4.30
CA SER A 56 -20.36 3.94 -3.83
C SER A 56 -20.82 2.95 -2.76
N ILE A 57 -20.35 1.70 -2.87
CA ILE A 57 -20.47 0.67 -1.84
C ILE A 57 -19.08 0.23 -1.33
N ALA A 58 -18.08 1.07 -1.55
CA ALA A 58 -16.73 0.81 -1.07
C ALA A 58 -16.76 0.71 0.45
N LYS A 59 -16.01 -0.25 1.00
CA LYS A 59 -15.97 -0.52 2.42
C LYS A 59 -14.60 -0.22 3.02
N LEU A 60 -14.55 0.49 4.13
CA LEU A 60 -13.34 0.77 4.89
C LEU A 60 -13.03 -0.36 5.86
N PHE A 61 -11.75 -0.69 5.99
CA PHE A 61 -11.26 -1.64 6.98
C PHE A 61 -9.90 -1.22 7.54
N VAL A 62 -9.50 -1.89 8.61
CA VAL A 62 -8.13 -1.83 9.13
C VAL A 62 -7.59 -3.24 9.32
N LEU A 63 -6.26 -3.37 9.33
CA LEU A 63 -5.59 -4.57 9.81
C LEU A 63 -5.21 -4.38 11.28
N ASN A 64 -5.75 -5.23 12.15
CA ASN A 64 -5.41 -5.27 13.57
C ASN A 64 -4.50 -6.47 13.85
N ARG A 65 -3.22 -6.20 14.12
CA ARG A 65 -2.20 -7.20 14.42
C ARG A 65 -2.18 -7.56 15.90
N LYS A 66 -2.47 -8.82 16.19
CA LYS A 66 -2.40 -9.41 17.53
C LYS A 66 -0.99 -9.83 17.92
N HIS A 67 -0.20 -10.30 16.96
CA HIS A 67 1.18 -10.73 17.21
C HIS A 67 2.13 -10.28 16.10
N ASP A 68 3.29 -9.73 16.48
CA ASP A 68 4.36 -9.32 15.55
C ASP A 68 5.58 -10.23 15.73
N HIS A 69 5.68 -11.26 14.88
CA HIS A 69 6.77 -12.23 14.91
C HIS A 69 8.12 -11.64 14.49
N THR A 70 8.12 -10.58 13.68
CA THR A 70 9.36 -10.02 13.10
C THR A 70 9.85 -8.79 13.83
N GLY A 71 8.99 -8.14 14.63
CA GLY A 71 9.30 -6.88 15.32
C GLY A 71 9.37 -5.68 14.37
N THR A 72 8.87 -5.81 13.14
CA THR A 72 9.01 -4.77 12.11
C THR A 72 7.89 -3.74 12.18
N SER A 73 6.67 -4.17 12.50
CA SER A 73 5.46 -3.36 12.32
C SER A 73 4.72 -3.05 13.62
N GLY A 74 5.03 -3.77 14.70
CA GLY A 74 4.31 -3.71 15.97
C GLY A 74 2.95 -4.41 15.92
N THR A 75 2.24 -4.29 17.04
CA THR A 75 0.87 -4.80 17.25
C THR A 75 -0.14 -3.66 17.24
N GLY A 76 -1.43 -3.99 17.08
CA GLY A 76 -2.53 -3.03 17.01
C GLY A 76 -2.91 -2.69 15.57
N ILE A 77 -3.40 -1.48 15.32
CA ILE A 77 -3.75 -1.05 13.96
C ILE A 77 -2.48 -0.71 13.18
N VAL A 78 -2.19 -1.53 12.18
CA VAL A 78 -0.92 -1.48 11.41
C VAL A 78 -1.12 -1.07 9.96
N ALA A 79 -2.35 -1.15 9.47
CA ALA A 79 -2.74 -0.70 8.15
C ALA A 79 -4.21 -0.28 8.14
N GLU A 80 -4.53 0.62 7.22
CA GLU A 80 -5.89 1.02 6.85
C GLU A 80 -6.13 0.67 5.39
N GLY A 81 -7.38 0.47 4.99
CA GLY A 81 -7.66 0.13 3.61
C GLY A 81 -9.11 0.34 3.21
N VAL A 82 -9.32 0.23 1.91
CA VAL A 82 -10.62 0.28 1.27
C VAL A 82 -10.78 -0.90 0.32
N ARG A 83 -11.93 -1.57 0.39
CA ARG A 83 -12.39 -2.52 -0.63
C ARG A 83 -13.38 -1.81 -1.54
N PHE A 84 -13.05 -1.68 -2.81
CA PHE A 84 -13.92 -1.08 -3.81
C PHE A 84 -15.09 -2.00 -4.16
N SER A 85 -16.10 -1.43 -4.80
CA SER A 85 -17.32 -2.14 -5.24
C SER A 85 -17.04 -3.27 -6.25
N ASN A 86 -15.91 -3.23 -6.94
CA ASN A 86 -15.45 -4.29 -7.85
C ASN A 86 -14.63 -5.39 -7.15
N GLY A 87 -14.54 -5.35 -5.82
CA GLY A 87 -13.80 -6.33 -5.01
C GLY A 87 -12.32 -6.02 -4.80
N LYS A 88 -11.71 -5.14 -5.62
CA LYS A 88 -10.30 -4.76 -5.46
C LYS A 88 -10.07 -4.03 -4.15
N VAL A 89 -8.86 -4.15 -3.61
CA VAL A 89 -8.47 -3.58 -2.31
C VAL A 89 -7.29 -2.64 -2.49
N ALA A 90 -7.35 -1.46 -1.87
CA ALA A 90 -6.18 -0.64 -1.61
C ALA A 90 -5.87 -0.66 -0.11
N LEU A 91 -4.61 -0.91 0.24
CA LEU A 91 -4.11 -1.03 1.61
C LEU A 91 -2.97 -0.04 1.81
N HIS A 92 -3.04 0.78 2.86
CA HIS A 92 -2.00 1.69 3.28
C HIS A 92 -1.42 1.24 4.63
N TRP A 93 -0.11 1.02 4.67
CA TRP A 93 0.62 0.67 5.88
C TRP A 93 0.88 1.89 6.74
N LEU A 94 0.43 1.86 8.00
CA LEU A 94 0.66 2.92 8.99
C LEU A 94 2.06 2.86 9.62
N SER A 95 2.95 2.02 9.08
CA SER A 95 4.34 1.92 9.52
C SER A 95 5.16 3.14 9.08
N HIS A 96 6.31 3.34 9.72
CA HIS A 96 7.26 4.41 9.40
C HIS A 96 7.79 4.39 7.94
N LEU A 97 7.63 3.28 7.22
CA LEU A 97 8.05 3.16 5.81
C LEU A 97 6.99 3.61 4.82
N GLY A 98 5.72 3.79 5.24
CA GLY A 98 4.63 4.34 4.43
C GLY A 98 4.48 3.69 3.05
N ALA A 99 3.85 2.52 2.97
CA ALA A 99 3.65 1.80 1.72
C ALA A 99 2.17 1.65 1.38
N VAL A 100 1.83 1.75 0.10
CA VAL A 100 0.49 1.46 -0.42
C VAL A 100 0.54 0.26 -1.35
N ASN A 101 -0.35 -0.69 -1.15
CA ASN A 101 -0.51 -1.87 -1.99
C ASN A 101 -1.92 -1.95 -2.56
N VAL A 102 -2.05 -2.56 -3.74
CA VAL A 102 -3.34 -2.85 -4.38
C VAL A 102 -3.43 -4.35 -4.61
N TYR A 103 -4.57 -4.94 -4.24
CA TYR A 103 -4.86 -6.37 -4.39
C TYR A 103 -6.13 -6.58 -5.21
N ASP A 104 -6.20 -7.73 -5.87
CA ASP A 104 -7.35 -8.10 -6.69
C ASP A 104 -8.59 -8.43 -5.86
N SER A 105 -8.42 -8.90 -4.63
CA SER A 105 -9.50 -9.20 -3.70
C SER A 105 -9.07 -9.06 -2.24
N MET A 106 -10.05 -9.12 -1.34
CA MET A 106 -9.80 -9.18 0.11
C MET A 106 -9.09 -10.48 0.51
N ASP A 107 -9.44 -11.61 -0.12
CA ASP A 107 -8.82 -12.90 0.16
C ASP A 107 -7.31 -12.87 -0.12
N VAL A 108 -6.87 -12.22 -1.21
CA VAL A 108 -5.44 -12.04 -1.52
C VAL A 108 -4.75 -11.21 -0.43
N CYS A 109 -5.41 -10.15 0.06
CA CYS A 109 -4.90 -9.31 1.15
C CYS A 109 -4.75 -10.13 2.45
N GLU A 110 -5.74 -10.94 2.80
CA GLU A 110 -5.75 -11.78 4.00
C GLU A 110 -4.72 -12.91 3.93
N VAL A 111 -4.59 -13.58 2.79
CA VAL A 111 -3.57 -14.63 2.59
C VAL A 111 -2.16 -14.07 2.80
N LEU A 112 -1.88 -12.86 2.28
CA LEU A 112 -0.54 -12.28 2.38
C LEU A 112 -0.25 -11.66 3.75
N HIS A 113 -1.25 -11.08 4.43
CA HIS A 113 -1.02 -10.28 5.63
C HIS A 113 -1.66 -10.82 6.91
N GLY A 114 -2.50 -11.85 6.80
CA GLY A 114 -3.24 -12.44 7.91
C GLY A 114 -2.35 -13.16 8.92
N HIS A 115 -1.18 -13.65 8.49
CA HIS A 115 -0.17 -14.31 9.33
C HIS A 115 -0.78 -15.38 10.27
N ASP A 116 -1.48 -16.38 9.72
CA ASP A 116 -2.19 -17.42 10.49
C ASP A 116 -3.15 -16.87 11.56
N GLY A 117 -3.87 -15.80 11.22
CA GLY A 117 -4.81 -15.13 12.12
C GLY A 117 -4.17 -14.15 13.12
N ASN A 118 -2.85 -13.96 13.07
CA ASN A 118 -2.17 -12.96 13.90
C ASN A 118 -2.39 -11.52 13.42
N THR A 119 -2.96 -11.33 12.23
CA THR A 119 -3.49 -10.05 11.76
C THR A 119 -4.91 -10.25 11.28
N VAL A 120 -5.86 -9.48 11.83
CA VAL A 120 -7.29 -9.62 11.55
C VAL A 120 -7.81 -8.38 10.85
N VAL A 121 -8.73 -8.58 9.92
CA VAL A 121 -9.43 -7.50 9.21
C VAL A 121 -10.60 -7.03 10.04
N GLU A 122 -10.67 -5.74 10.32
CA GLU A 122 -11.80 -5.10 11.01
C GLU A 122 -12.47 -4.07 10.10
N TRP A 123 -13.72 -4.32 9.73
CA TRP A 123 -14.52 -3.38 8.94
C TRP A 123 -14.95 -2.16 9.78
N LYS A 124 -14.94 -0.97 9.18
CA LYS A 124 -15.24 0.30 9.87
C LYS A 124 -16.60 0.90 9.55
N ASP A 125 -17.32 0.33 8.58
CA ASP A 125 -18.64 0.83 8.16
C ASP A 125 -19.81 0.13 8.85
N GLU A 126 -19.54 -0.78 9.79
CA GLU A 126 -20.55 -1.44 10.61
C GLU A 126 -20.74 -0.64 11.91
N LYS A 127 -21.55 0.44 11.85
CA LYS A 127 -22.15 1.12 13.00
C LYS A 127 -23.59 1.49 12.72
#